data_AF-A0AB37U972-F1
#
_entry.id   AF-A0AB37U972-F1
#
_cell.length_a   1.000
_cell.length_b   1.000
_cell.length_c   1.000
_cell.angle_alpha   90.00
_cell.angle_beta   90.00
_cell.angle_gamma   90.00
#
_symmetry.space_group_name_H-M   'P 1'
#
loop_
_entity.id
_entity.type
_entity.pdbx_description
1 polymer ?
#
loop_
_entity_poly.entity_id
_entity_poly.type
_entity_poly.pdbx_seq_one_letter_code
_entity_poly.pdbx_strand_id
1 'polypeptide(L)'
;MLLSQTERHLAAEIDFDESVLEMIKQECQVKMQKILLKQEVYLKDSELSCVNEILPAYYLEFEQDIYGVYNYGGNLLVEGLSIIIPSYIDYRDIFVKLKQSLNPHGYLTSCENRVGLTPEKNRLNQYISRVLNYVTQAELRIAVFKGEEPWDIIKIHQTNGWNYDISPKDIINKLKSWREVCEFEIIFASKSSLSLEFVRPPTDIEKFAKDVVEFCPDLQNTQLVASKIEKYKSLYLTWN
;
A
#
# COMPACT_ATOMS: atom_id res chain seq x y z
N MET A 1 -26.95 -2.44 -4.87
CA MET A 1 -27.48 -1.55 -3.81
C MET A 1 -27.22 -0.12 -4.25
N LEU A 2 -28.19 0.79 -4.21
CA LEU A 2 -28.00 2.16 -4.72
C LEU A 2 -27.10 3.00 -3.79
N LEU A 3 -26.29 3.87 -4.39
CA LEU A 3 -25.54 4.90 -3.64
C LEU A 3 -26.49 5.94 -3.04
N SER A 4 -26.14 6.41 -1.86
CA SER A 4 -26.70 7.61 -1.24
C SER A 4 -26.17 8.87 -1.93
N GLN A 5 -26.84 10.01 -1.71
CA GLN A 5 -26.38 11.29 -2.25
C GLN A 5 -24.98 11.67 -1.74
N THR A 6 -24.66 11.34 -0.49
CA THR A 6 -23.33 11.55 0.09
C THR A 6 -22.26 10.72 -0.62
N GLU A 7 -22.54 9.46 -0.94
CA GLU A 7 -21.59 8.59 -1.64
C GLU A 7 -21.39 9.01 -3.10
N ARG A 8 -22.43 9.48 -3.79
CA ARG A 8 -22.28 10.07 -5.14
C ARG A 8 -21.46 11.35 -5.12
N HIS A 9 -21.70 12.21 -4.13
CA HIS A 9 -20.89 13.41 -3.95
C HIS A 9 -19.42 13.06 -3.68
N LEU A 10 -19.18 12.06 -2.83
CA LEU A 10 -17.85 11.55 -2.57
C LEU A 10 -17.18 11.03 -3.86
N ALA A 11 -17.87 10.22 -4.66
CA ALA A 11 -17.35 9.74 -5.94
C ALA A 11 -16.93 10.90 -6.86
N ALA A 12 -17.79 11.90 -7.01
CA ALA A 12 -17.50 13.08 -7.82
C ALA A 12 -16.33 13.91 -7.26
N GLU A 13 -16.19 14.00 -5.94
CA GLU A 13 -15.12 14.77 -5.28
C GLU A 13 -13.73 14.17 -5.53
N ILE A 14 -13.60 12.85 -5.52
CA ILE A 14 -12.32 12.14 -5.75
C ILE A 14 -12.17 11.62 -7.18
N ASP A 15 -13.07 12.02 -8.09
CA ASP A 15 -13.12 11.59 -9.49
C ASP A 15 -13.25 10.05 -9.66
N PHE A 16 -13.95 9.36 -8.77
CA PHE A 16 -14.19 7.92 -8.88
C PHE A 16 -15.45 7.62 -9.70
N ASP A 17 -15.45 6.50 -10.43
CA ASP A 17 -16.66 5.98 -11.05
C ASP A 17 -17.67 5.58 -9.96
N GLU A 18 -18.93 6.02 -10.08
CA GLU A 18 -20.01 5.60 -9.19
C GLU A 18 -20.16 4.07 -9.17
N SER A 19 -19.92 3.40 -10.31
CA SER A 19 -20.00 1.94 -10.42
C SER A 19 -19.02 1.21 -9.47
N VAL A 20 -17.87 1.82 -9.21
CA VAL A 20 -16.85 1.32 -8.27
C VAL A 20 -17.34 1.42 -6.83
N LEU A 21 -17.96 2.54 -6.44
CA LEU A 21 -18.53 2.67 -5.11
C LEU A 21 -19.73 1.74 -4.91
N GLU A 22 -20.55 1.53 -5.95
CA GLU A 22 -21.65 0.57 -5.91
C GLU A 22 -21.15 -0.85 -5.68
N MET A 23 -20.06 -1.23 -6.34
CA MET A 23 -19.40 -2.52 -6.16
C MET A 23 -18.85 -2.69 -4.74
N ILE A 24 -18.11 -1.71 -4.22
CA ILE A 24 -17.60 -1.73 -2.84
C ILE A 24 -18.74 -1.89 -1.83
N LYS A 25 -19.84 -1.16 -2.03
CA LYS A 25 -20.99 -1.21 -1.14
C LYS A 25 -21.71 -2.56 -1.18
N GLN A 26 -21.84 -3.16 -2.36
CA GLN A 26 -22.44 -4.48 -2.54
C GLN A 26 -21.61 -5.58 -1.88
N GLU A 27 -20.28 -5.54 -2.05
CA GLU A 27 -19.39 -6.58 -1.56
C GLU A 27 -19.15 -6.49 -0.05
N CYS A 28 -19.16 -5.29 0.54
CA CYS A 28 -18.56 -5.09 1.86
C CYS A 28 -19.51 -4.53 2.93
N GLN A 29 -20.62 -3.87 2.57
CA GLN A 29 -21.49 -3.15 3.54
C GLN A 29 -20.70 -2.25 4.51
N VAL A 30 -19.69 -1.58 3.97
CA VAL A 30 -18.67 -0.80 4.69
C VAL A 30 -18.97 0.68 4.66
N LYS A 31 -18.37 1.41 5.61
CA LYS A 31 -18.30 2.87 5.55
C LYS A 31 -17.14 3.27 4.64
N MET A 32 -17.40 4.25 3.78
CA MET A 32 -16.42 4.84 2.87
C MET A 32 -16.18 6.30 3.27
N GLN A 33 -14.94 6.75 3.17
CA GLN A 33 -14.59 8.16 3.36
C GLN A 33 -13.43 8.56 2.46
N LYS A 34 -13.35 9.84 2.08
CA LYS A 34 -12.20 10.40 1.39
C LYS A 34 -10.95 10.29 2.27
N ILE A 35 -9.82 10.02 1.65
CA ILE A 35 -8.49 10.19 2.23
C ILE A 35 -7.62 11.06 1.33
N LEU A 36 -6.70 11.76 1.96
CA LEU A 36 -5.67 12.55 1.32
C LEU A 36 -4.32 12.08 1.86
N LEU A 37 -3.52 11.47 1.00
CA LEU A 37 -2.13 11.14 1.32
C LEU A 37 -1.27 12.36 0.98
N LYS A 38 -0.63 12.92 2.01
CA LYS A 38 0.32 14.04 1.87
C LYS A 38 1.74 13.55 2.05
N GLN A 39 2.58 13.81 1.05
CA GLN A 39 3.99 13.42 1.07
C GLN A 39 4.90 14.58 0.71
N GLU A 40 5.75 14.96 1.65
CA GLU A 40 6.78 15.96 1.41
C GLU A 40 7.80 15.47 0.39
N VAL A 41 8.10 16.35 -0.57
CA VAL A 41 9.12 16.15 -1.59
C VAL A 41 10.03 17.37 -1.69
N TYR A 42 11.29 17.09 -2.00
CA TYR A 42 12.34 18.08 -2.22
C TYR A 42 12.97 17.78 -3.57
N LEU A 43 12.92 18.74 -4.49
CA LEU A 43 13.27 18.51 -5.90
C LEU A 43 14.33 19.51 -6.37
N LYS A 44 15.21 19.05 -7.26
CA LYS A 44 16.07 19.90 -8.08
C LYS A 44 15.36 20.31 -9.36
N ASP A 45 15.84 21.36 -10.03
CA ASP A 45 15.30 21.79 -11.34
C ASP A 45 15.23 20.65 -12.36
N SER A 46 16.25 19.79 -12.40
CA SER A 46 16.31 18.64 -13.31
C SER A 46 15.26 17.57 -13.03
N GLU A 47 14.63 17.59 -11.87
CA GLU A 47 13.66 16.60 -11.41
C GLU A 47 12.22 17.10 -11.54
N LEU A 48 12.02 18.41 -11.74
CA LEU A 48 10.69 19.02 -11.87
C LEU A 48 9.93 18.49 -13.09
N SER A 49 10.61 18.31 -14.22
CA SER A 49 10.01 17.79 -15.45
C SER A 49 9.48 16.37 -15.29
N CYS A 50 10.06 15.60 -14.35
CA CYS A 50 9.71 14.21 -14.09
C CYS A 50 8.47 14.09 -13.22
N VAL A 51 8.05 15.16 -12.52
CA VAL A 51 6.95 15.05 -11.54
C VAL A 51 5.61 14.75 -12.20
N ASN A 52 5.38 15.26 -13.42
CA ASN A 52 4.20 14.93 -14.20
C ASN A 52 4.15 13.45 -14.63
N GLU A 53 5.27 12.72 -14.55
CA GLU A 53 5.35 11.28 -14.82
C GLU A 53 5.08 10.43 -13.56
N ILE A 54 4.94 11.06 -12.37
CA ILE A 54 4.91 10.35 -11.07
C ILE A 54 3.56 9.70 -10.78
N LEU A 55 2.45 10.11 -11.43
CA LEU A 55 1.16 9.41 -11.68
C LEU A 55 0.07 10.45 -12.00
N PRO A 56 -1.00 10.11 -12.75
CA PRO A 56 -2.07 11.06 -13.10
C PRO A 56 -2.91 11.55 -11.89
N ALA A 57 -2.77 10.91 -10.72
CA ALA A 57 -3.53 11.21 -9.52
C ALA A 57 -2.81 12.13 -8.51
N TYR A 58 -1.58 12.57 -8.82
CA TYR A 58 -0.87 13.53 -7.98
C TYR A 58 -1.12 14.96 -8.43
N TYR A 59 -1.29 15.84 -7.45
CA TYR A 59 -1.04 17.27 -7.65
C TYR A 59 0.04 17.75 -6.69
N LEU A 60 0.86 18.70 -7.18
CA LEU A 60 1.96 19.32 -6.46
C LEU A 60 1.48 20.61 -5.80
N GLU A 61 1.61 20.69 -4.49
CA GLU A 61 1.53 21.96 -3.76
C GLU A 61 2.93 22.41 -3.36
N PHE A 62 3.45 23.46 -4.01
CA PHE A 62 4.70 24.09 -3.61
C PHE A 62 4.45 25.01 -2.42
N GLU A 63 5.19 24.80 -1.32
CA GLU A 63 5.07 25.64 -0.12
C GLU A 63 6.24 26.64 0.00
N GLN A 64 7.40 26.41 -0.66
CA GLN A 64 8.51 27.39 -0.65
C GLN A 64 9.62 27.10 -1.67
N ASP A 65 10.24 28.17 -2.21
CA ASP A 65 11.57 28.13 -2.82
C ASP A 65 12.60 27.95 -1.69
N ILE A 66 13.16 26.74 -1.56
CA ILE A 66 14.17 26.45 -0.56
C ILE A 66 15.53 26.83 -1.16
N TYR A 67 16.29 27.71 -0.49
CA TYR A 67 17.66 28.03 -0.87
C TYR A 67 18.61 26.91 -0.41
N GLY A 68 19.28 26.21 -1.33
CA GLY A 68 20.26 25.17 -0.99
C GLY A 68 20.56 24.17 -2.12
N VAL A 69 20.75 22.88 -1.76
CA VAL A 69 21.01 21.77 -2.71
C VAL A 69 19.75 21.35 -3.50
N TYR A 70 18.57 21.73 -3.00
CA TYR A 70 17.27 21.53 -3.64
C TYR A 70 16.69 22.89 -3.99
N ASN A 71 15.98 22.98 -5.11
CA ASN A 71 15.43 24.24 -5.61
C ASN A 71 13.96 24.41 -5.20
N TYR A 72 13.26 23.31 -4.91
CA TYR A 72 11.84 23.34 -4.56
C TYR A 72 11.53 22.39 -3.39
N GLY A 73 10.71 22.87 -2.47
CA GLY A 73 10.03 22.06 -1.46
C GLY A 73 8.53 22.11 -1.65
N GLY A 74 7.87 20.97 -1.55
CA GLY A 74 6.43 20.89 -1.69
C GLY A 74 5.85 19.57 -1.21
N ASN A 75 4.58 19.39 -1.52
CA ASN A 75 3.80 18.23 -1.15
C ASN A 75 3.22 17.58 -2.39
N LEU A 76 3.48 16.28 -2.52
CA LEU A 76 2.73 15.40 -3.38
C LEU A 76 1.46 14.98 -2.66
N LEU A 77 0.31 15.23 -3.27
CA LEU A 77 -1.00 14.93 -2.75
C LEU A 77 -1.69 13.86 -3.61
N VAL A 78 -2.15 12.77 -2.98
CA VAL A 78 -3.00 11.76 -3.64
C VAL A 78 -4.32 11.66 -2.90
N GLU A 79 -5.40 11.84 -3.64
CA GLU A 79 -6.74 11.57 -3.14
C GLU A 79 -7.11 10.10 -3.37
N GLY A 80 -7.84 9.54 -2.42
CA GLY A 80 -8.33 8.19 -2.52
C GLY A 80 -9.54 7.96 -1.63
N LEU A 81 -9.95 6.70 -1.56
CA LEU A 81 -11.06 6.25 -0.75
C LEU A 81 -10.55 5.31 0.34
N SER A 82 -10.86 5.61 1.60
CA SER A 82 -10.65 4.68 2.72
C SER A 82 -11.94 3.94 3.01
N ILE A 83 -11.83 2.61 2.95
CA ILE A 83 -12.86 1.66 3.29
C ILE A 83 -12.62 1.18 4.71
N ILE A 84 -13.55 1.50 5.59
CA ILE A 84 -13.50 1.13 7.01
C ILE A 84 -14.15 -0.23 7.18
N ILE A 85 -13.33 -1.21 7.55
CA ILE A 85 -13.72 -2.59 7.81
C ILE A 85 -13.87 -2.78 9.32
N PRO A 86 -15.07 -3.19 9.78
CA PRO A 86 -15.26 -3.59 11.17
C PRO A 86 -14.30 -4.72 11.58
N SER A 87 -13.71 -4.62 12.77
CA SER A 87 -12.67 -5.54 13.25
C SER A 87 -13.07 -7.01 13.38
N TYR A 88 -14.38 -7.30 13.35
CA TYR A 88 -14.92 -8.67 13.41
C TYR A 88 -15.02 -9.35 12.03
N ILE A 89 -14.85 -8.61 10.94
CA ILE A 89 -14.85 -9.16 9.57
C ILE A 89 -13.44 -9.60 9.20
N ASP A 90 -13.33 -10.73 8.49
CA ASP A 90 -12.05 -11.12 7.89
C ASP A 90 -11.71 -10.15 6.75
N TYR A 91 -10.75 -9.26 7.01
CA TYR A 91 -10.34 -8.24 6.05
C TYR A 91 -9.64 -8.82 4.82
N ARG A 92 -9.16 -10.07 4.87
CA ARG A 92 -8.45 -10.68 3.72
C ARG A 92 -9.40 -10.98 2.58
N ASP A 93 -10.57 -11.56 2.89
CA ASP A 93 -11.56 -11.92 1.87
C ASP A 93 -12.11 -10.69 1.15
N ILE A 94 -12.72 -9.77 1.91
CA ILE A 94 -12.26 -8.38 1.97
C ILE A 94 -11.45 -7.82 0.79
N PHE A 95 -10.18 -7.64 1.12
CA PHE A 95 -9.12 -7.09 0.30
C PHE A 95 -8.96 -7.82 -1.02
N VAL A 96 -8.98 -9.16 -1.03
CA VAL A 96 -8.82 -9.96 -2.24
C VAL A 96 -9.96 -9.70 -3.23
N LYS A 97 -11.20 -9.71 -2.76
CA LYS A 97 -12.38 -9.42 -3.60
C LYS A 97 -12.31 -8.01 -4.16
N LEU A 98 -12.07 -7.02 -3.31
CA LEU A 98 -11.95 -5.63 -3.75
C LEU A 98 -10.84 -5.50 -4.79
N LYS A 99 -9.66 -6.06 -4.55
CA LYS A 99 -8.54 -6.00 -5.49
C LYS A 99 -8.89 -6.64 -6.83
N GLN A 100 -9.48 -7.83 -6.83
CA GLN A 100 -9.89 -8.52 -8.07
C GLN A 100 -10.92 -7.72 -8.86
N SER A 101 -11.85 -7.08 -8.17
CA SER A 101 -12.91 -6.32 -8.83
C SER A 101 -12.47 -4.92 -9.24
N LEU A 102 -11.53 -4.29 -8.52
CA LEU A 102 -11.09 -2.90 -8.74
C LEU A 102 -9.91 -2.78 -9.71
N ASN A 103 -8.96 -3.72 -9.68
CA ASN A 103 -7.79 -3.67 -10.56
C ASN A 103 -8.14 -3.55 -12.06
N PRO A 104 -9.15 -4.27 -12.61
CA PRO A 104 -9.53 -4.14 -14.03
C PRO A 104 -10.06 -2.75 -14.41
N HIS A 105 -10.44 -1.93 -13.43
CA HIS A 105 -10.96 -0.58 -13.63
C HIS A 105 -9.92 0.51 -13.34
N GLY A 106 -8.64 0.16 -13.15
CA GLY A 106 -7.59 1.15 -12.88
C GLY A 106 -7.59 1.67 -11.44
N TYR A 107 -7.97 0.83 -10.49
CA TYR A 107 -7.95 1.14 -9.06
C TYR A 107 -7.09 0.15 -8.29
N LEU A 108 -6.26 0.67 -7.40
CA LEU A 108 -5.32 -0.09 -6.57
C LEU A 108 -5.79 -0.11 -5.13
N THR A 109 -5.67 -1.26 -4.48
CA THR A 109 -5.97 -1.42 -3.05
C THR A 109 -4.69 -1.53 -2.24
N SER A 110 -4.66 -0.87 -1.08
CA SER A 110 -3.60 -1.02 -0.08
C SER A 110 -4.21 -1.02 1.31
N CYS A 111 -3.77 -1.93 2.17
CA CYS A 111 -4.09 -1.85 3.59
C CYS A 111 -3.43 -0.59 4.18
N GLU A 112 -4.11 0.14 5.06
CA GLU A 112 -3.53 1.31 5.74
C GLU A 112 -2.85 0.94 7.07
N ASN A 113 -3.34 -0.11 7.73
CA ASN A 113 -2.90 -0.47 9.08
C ASN A 113 -2.00 -1.72 9.09
N ARG A 114 -0.77 -1.56 9.61
CA ARG A 114 0.20 -2.66 9.87
C ARG A 114 -0.37 -3.76 10.78
N VAL A 115 -1.34 -3.41 11.63
CA VAL A 115 -1.90 -4.27 12.69
C VAL A 115 -2.50 -5.57 12.13
N GLY A 116 -2.88 -5.57 10.84
CA GLY A 116 -3.49 -6.68 10.10
C GLY A 116 -2.54 -7.73 9.50
N LEU A 117 -1.21 -7.51 9.47
CA LEU A 117 -0.36 -8.20 8.49
C LEU A 117 0.45 -9.38 9.04
N THR A 118 0.42 -9.64 10.35
CA THR A 118 0.95 -10.89 10.91
C THR A 118 -0.19 -11.74 11.50
N PRO A 119 -0.37 -13.00 11.06
CA PRO A 119 -1.45 -13.87 11.53
C PRO A 119 -1.52 -14.01 13.06
N GLU A 120 -0.37 -13.93 13.75
CA GLU A 120 -0.27 -14.05 15.20
C GLU A 120 -0.82 -12.82 15.94
N LYS A 121 -0.52 -11.61 15.45
CA LYS A 121 -1.02 -10.37 16.05
C LYS A 121 -2.51 -10.17 15.78
N ASN A 122 -2.99 -10.63 14.62
CA ASN A 122 -4.43 -10.65 14.30
C ASN A 122 -5.22 -11.56 15.21
N ARG A 123 -4.78 -12.81 15.44
CA ARG A 123 -5.51 -13.77 16.29
C ARG A 123 -5.61 -13.27 17.72
N LEU A 124 -4.51 -12.71 18.25
CA LEU A 124 -4.50 -12.17 19.60
C LEU A 124 -5.38 -10.91 19.72
N ASN A 125 -5.32 -9.99 18.76
CA ASN A 125 -6.15 -8.79 18.76
C ASN A 125 -7.64 -9.10 18.56
N GLN A 126 -7.98 -10.09 17.72
CA GLN A 126 -9.35 -10.57 17.54
C GLN A 126 -9.89 -11.24 18.82
N TYR A 127 -9.07 -12.05 19.50
CA TYR A 127 -9.44 -12.67 20.77
C TYR A 127 -9.64 -11.64 21.89
N ILE A 128 -8.70 -10.69 22.04
CA ILE A 128 -8.78 -9.60 23.02
C ILE A 128 -10.01 -8.73 22.78
N SER A 129 -10.28 -8.37 21.51
CA SER A 129 -11.46 -7.56 21.15
C SER A 129 -12.78 -8.27 21.47
N ARG A 130 -12.84 -9.60 21.33
CA ARG A 130 -14.02 -10.40 21.68
C ARG A 130 -14.24 -10.54 23.19
N VAL A 131 -13.18 -10.56 23.98
CA VAL A 131 -13.24 -10.88 25.42
C VAL A 131 -13.36 -9.63 26.29
N LEU A 132 -12.70 -8.52 25.93
CA LEU A 132 -12.51 -7.41 26.86
C LEU A 132 -13.42 -6.20 26.67
N ASN A 133 -14.19 -6.05 25.59
CA ASN A 133 -14.99 -4.83 25.28
C ASN A 133 -14.21 -3.47 25.35
N TYR A 134 -12.92 -3.49 25.68
CA TYR A 134 -11.99 -2.40 25.59
C TYR A 134 -11.33 -2.47 24.22
N VAL A 135 -11.93 -1.80 23.25
CA VAL A 135 -11.35 -1.67 21.93
C VAL A 135 -10.85 -0.23 21.80
N THR A 136 -9.54 -0.02 21.89
CA THR A 136 -8.94 0.98 21.00
C THR A 136 -9.18 0.44 19.59
N GLN A 137 -10.30 0.83 18.99
CA GLN A 137 -10.76 0.40 17.66
C GLN A 137 -9.71 0.79 16.63
N ALA A 138 -8.70 -0.05 16.44
CA ALA A 138 -7.93 -0.04 15.21
C ALA A 138 -8.89 -0.58 14.13
N GLU A 139 -9.76 0.29 13.63
CA GLU A 139 -10.54 0.05 12.42
C GLU A 139 -9.57 -0.41 11.34
N LEU A 140 -9.83 -1.59 10.76
CA LEU A 140 -9.05 -2.02 9.61
C LEU A 140 -9.47 -1.15 8.43
N ARG A 141 -8.50 -0.65 7.69
CA ARG A 141 -8.73 0.31 6.61
C ARG A 141 -8.05 -0.18 5.35
N ILE A 142 -8.81 -0.18 4.26
CA ILE A 142 -8.29 -0.42 2.92
C ILE A 142 -8.41 0.90 2.18
N ALA A 143 -7.26 1.46 1.80
CA ALA A 143 -7.19 2.56 0.87
C ALA A 143 -7.38 2.05 -0.57
N VAL A 144 -8.13 2.82 -1.35
CA VAL A 144 -8.30 2.66 -2.79
C VAL A 144 -7.80 3.92 -3.46
N PHE A 145 -6.90 3.76 -4.42
CA PHE A 145 -6.32 4.84 -5.21
C PHE A 145 -6.53 4.56 -6.69
N LYS A 146 -6.55 5.59 -7.54
CA LYS A 146 -6.40 5.38 -8.98
C LYS A 146 -4.97 4.95 -9.30
N GLY A 147 -4.82 4.00 -10.22
CA GLY A 147 -3.52 3.56 -10.71
C GLY A 147 -3.66 2.51 -11.80
N GLU A 148 -2.69 2.47 -12.70
CA GLU A 148 -2.72 1.64 -13.90
C GLU A 148 -1.96 0.33 -13.69
N GLU A 149 -0.87 0.40 -12.93
CA GLU A 149 0.05 -0.70 -12.71
C GLU A 149 0.13 -1.05 -11.21
N PRO A 150 0.33 -2.34 -10.85
CA PRO A 150 0.49 -2.74 -9.45
C PRO A 150 1.61 -2.00 -8.70
N TRP A 151 2.61 -1.52 -9.44
CA TRP A 151 3.78 -0.79 -8.92
C TRP A 151 3.48 0.65 -8.54
N ASP A 152 2.37 1.20 -9.01
CA ASP A 152 2.01 2.58 -8.74
C ASP A 152 1.78 2.81 -7.25
N ILE A 153 1.48 1.78 -6.47
CA ILE A 153 1.43 1.89 -5.01
C ILE A 153 2.78 2.29 -4.38
N ILE A 154 3.90 1.89 -4.99
CA ILE A 154 5.26 2.29 -4.57
C ILE A 154 5.48 3.77 -4.84
N LYS A 155 4.98 4.25 -5.99
CA LYS A 155 5.03 5.67 -6.36
C LYS A 155 4.12 6.47 -5.42
N ILE A 156 2.88 6.03 -5.20
CA ILE A 156 1.86 6.63 -4.33
C ILE A 156 2.41 6.91 -2.93
N HIS A 157 3.15 5.95 -2.36
CA HIS A 157 3.73 6.09 -1.02
C HIS A 157 5.18 6.60 -1.01
N GLN A 158 5.74 6.89 -2.19
CA GLN A 158 7.18 7.10 -2.45
C GLN A 158 8.05 6.17 -1.59
N THR A 159 7.71 4.88 -1.57
CA THR A 159 8.42 3.89 -0.76
C THR A 159 9.87 3.86 -1.20
N ASN A 160 10.80 4.00 -0.25
CA ASN A 160 12.23 4.03 -0.50
C ASN A 160 13.00 3.42 0.68
N GLY A 161 14.28 3.14 0.44
CA GLY A 161 15.25 2.78 1.47
C GLY A 161 16.34 3.81 1.55
N TRP A 162 16.00 5.03 1.99
CA TRP A 162 16.91 6.18 2.03
C TRP A 162 18.26 5.88 2.68
N ASN A 163 18.28 5.11 3.78
CA ASN A 163 19.53 4.76 4.49
C ASN A 163 20.46 3.82 3.71
N TYR A 164 19.98 3.29 2.59
CA TYR A 164 20.68 2.33 1.74
C TYR A 164 20.78 2.82 0.28
N ASP A 165 20.51 4.12 0.03
CA ASP A 165 20.46 4.70 -1.32
C ASP A 165 19.50 3.97 -2.29
N ILE A 166 18.43 3.37 -1.76
CA ILE A 166 17.43 2.65 -2.55
C ILE A 166 16.28 3.60 -2.88
N SER A 167 16.12 3.93 -4.17
CA SER A 167 15.02 4.76 -4.66
C SER A 167 13.72 3.96 -4.86
N PRO A 168 12.55 4.62 -5.01
CA PRO A 168 11.31 3.94 -5.41
C PRO A 168 11.46 3.15 -6.71
N LYS A 169 12.27 3.65 -7.66
CA LYS A 169 12.55 2.98 -8.93
C LYS A 169 13.32 1.67 -8.73
N ASP A 170 14.28 1.65 -7.81
CA ASP A 170 15.06 0.44 -7.49
C ASP A 170 14.17 -0.63 -6.87
N ILE A 171 13.25 -0.23 -5.98
CA ILE A 171 12.24 -1.13 -5.43
C ILE A 171 11.38 -1.72 -6.54
N ILE A 172 10.83 -0.89 -7.44
CA ILE A 172 9.99 -1.38 -8.55
C ILE A 172 10.76 -2.36 -9.42
N ASN A 173 12.01 -2.04 -9.79
CA ASN A 173 12.85 -2.93 -10.59
C ASN A 173 13.13 -4.25 -9.87
N LYS A 174 13.40 -4.21 -8.57
CA LYS A 174 13.63 -5.42 -7.78
C LYS A 174 12.39 -6.29 -7.70
N LEU A 175 11.22 -5.70 -7.44
CA LEU A 175 9.95 -6.44 -7.42
C LEU A 175 9.64 -7.09 -8.78
N LYS A 176 9.91 -6.39 -9.88
CA LYS A 176 9.79 -6.97 -11.23
C LYS A 176 10.70 -8.18 -11.41
N SER A 177 11.96 -8.09 -10.97
CA SER A 177 12.89 -9.23 -11.03
C SER A 177 12.42 -10.42 -10.17
N TRP A 178 11.85 -10.16 -8.99
CA TRP A 178 11.28 -11.22 -8.16
C TRP A 178 10.09 -11.92 -8.81
N ARG A 179 9.28 -11.20 -9.60
CA ARG A 179 8.16 -11.81 -10.33
C ARG A 179 8.59 -12.84 -11.39
N GLU A 180 9.87 -12.90 -11.75
CA GLU A 180 10.39 -13.95 -12.64
C GLU A 180 10.46 -15.33 -11.96
N VAL A 181 10.59 -15.35 -10.63
CA VAL A 181 10.81 -16.59 -9.84
C VAL A 181 9.68 -16.91 -8.87
N CYS A 182 8.76 -15.97 -8.63
CA CYS A 182 7.60 -16.13 -7.77
C CYS A 182 6.42 -15.27 -8.25
N GLU A 183 5.25 -15.45 -7.64
CA GLU A 183 4.07 -14.63 -7.89
C GLU A 183 3.58 -14.08 -6.56
N PHE A 184 3.40 -12.77 -6.48
CA PHE A 184 3.02 -12.10 -5.25
C PHE A 184 2.26 -10.81 -5.52
N GLU A 185 1.56 -10.38 -4.49
CA GLU A 185 0.78 -9.16 -4.44
C GLU A 185 1.34 -8.20 -3.40
N ILE A 186 1.37 -6.91 -3.74
CA ILE A 186 1.62 -5.86 -2.75
C ILE A 186 0.33 -5.66 -1.96
N ILE A 187 0.43 -5.75 -0.64
CA ILE A 187 -0.71 -5.62 0.29
C ILE A 187 -0.67 -4.31 1.06
N PHE A 188 0.54 -3.80 1.33
CA PHE A 188 0.75 -2.59 2.11
C PHE A 188 2.04 -1.91 1.65
N ALA A 189 2.02 -0.59 1.51
CA ALA A 189 3.21 0.22 1.33
C ALA A 189 3.16 1.44 2.25
N SER A 190 4.35 1.91 2.64
CA SER A 190 4.57 3.17 3.35
C SER A 190 5.91 3.76 2.92
N LYS A 191 6.28 4.93 3.44
CA LYS A 191 7.53 5.62 3.06
C LYS A 191 8.79 4.74 3.14
N SER A 192 8.92 3.86 4.14
CA SER A 192 10.11 3.02 4.34
C SER A 192 9.80 1.52 4.48
N SER A 193 8.62 1.07 4.07
CA SER A 193 8.25 -0.34 4.24
C SER A 193 7.24 -0.82 3.20
N LEU A 194 7.28 -2.12 2.93
CA LEU A 194 6.43 -2.81 1.97
C LEU A 194 6.04 -4.18 2.52
N SER A 195 4.80 -4.62 2.27
CA SER A 195 4.35 -5.97 2.56
C SER A 195 3.88 -6.66 1.29
N LEU A 196 4.36 -7.88 1.09
CA LEU A 196 4.00 -8.77 0.00
C LEU A 196 3.31 -10.02 0.54
N GLU A 197 2.33 -10.53 -0.20
CA GLU A 197 1.77 -11.87 -0.01
C GLU A 197 1.99 -12.70 -1.27
N PHE A 198 2.54 -13.90 -1.11
CA PHE A 198 2.85 -14.80 -2.22
C PHE A 198 1.61 -15.58 -2.64
N VAL A 199 1.22 -15.42 -3.90
CA VAL A 199 0.27 -16.31 -4.60
C VAL A 199 0.99 -17.63 -4.91
N ARG A 200 2.22 -17.53 -5.41
CA ARG A 200 3.13 -18.65 -5.66
C ARG A 200 4.50 -18.32 -5.06
N PRO A 201 4.92 -18.98 -3.97
CA PRO A 201 6.23 -18.72 -3.37
C PRO A 201 7.37 -19.09 -4.33
N PRO A 202 8.58 -18.53 -4.14
CA PRO A 202 9.74 -18.89 -4.95
C PRO A 202 10.08 -20.37 -4.81
N THR A 203 10.55 -21.00 -5.89
CA THR A 203 10.94 -22.43 -5.88
C THR A 203 12.17 -22.68 -5.02
N ASP A 204 13.14 -21.76 -5.03
CA ASP A 204 14.32 -21.78 -4.16
C ASP A 204 14.20 -20.67 -3.11
N ILE A 205 13.56 -21.01 -1.99
CA ILE A 205 13.25 -20.06 -0.91
C ILE A 205 14.54 -19.57 -0.23
N GLU A 206 15.55 -20.43 -0.07
CA GLU A 206 16.81 -20.03 0.57
C GLU A 206 17.56 -19.01 -0.28
N LYS A 207 17.68 -19.25 -1.59
CA LYS A 207 18.30 -18.30 -2.51
C LYS A 207 17.52 -16.99 -2.56
N PHE A 208 16.19 -17.06 -2.63
CA PHE A 208 15.35 -15.87 -2.61
C PHE A 208 15.50 -15.08 -1.30
N ALA A 209 15.53 -15.76 -0.16
CA ALA A 209 15.71 -15.10 1.14
C ALA A 209 17.08 -14.41 1.28
N LYS A 210 18.14 -14.93 0.65
CA LYS A 210 19.45 -14.26 0.59
C LYS A 210 19.35 -12.96 -0.19
N ASP A 211 18.75 -13.02 -1.37
CA ASP A 211 18.53 -11.86 -2.24
C ASP A 211 17.65 -10.79 -1.57
N VAL A 212 16.65 -11.22 -0.79
CA VAL A 212 15.82 -10.33 0.04
C VAL A 212 16.63 -9.62 1.11
N VAL A 213 17.48 -10.32 1.85
CA VAL A 213 18.31 -9.70 2.91
C VAL A 213 19.36 -8.76 2.32
N GLU A 214 19.93 -9.09 1.16
CA GLU A 214 20.85 -8.21 0.44
C GLU A 214 20.17 -6.90 0.01
N PHE A 215 18.93 -6.99 -0.47
CA PHE A 215 18.15 -5.81 -0.87
C PHE A 215 17.53 -5.04 0.31
N CYS A 216 17.31 -5.71 1.44
CA CYS A 216 16.66 -5.16 2.62
C CYS A 216 17.47 -5.52 3.88
N PRO A 217 18.63 -4.86 4.11
CA PRO A 217 19.60 -5.27 5.12
C PRO A 217 19.06 -5.29 6.57
N ASP A 218 18.06 -4.46 6.87
CA ASP A 218 17.34 -4.44 8.16
C ASP A 218 16.76 -5.79 8.59
N LEU A 219 16.50 -6.70 7.64
CA LEU A 219 15.99 -8.03 7.96
C LEU A 219 17.05 -8.92 8.63
N GLN A 220 18.33 -8.66 8.36
CA GLN A 220 19.55 -9.26 8.96
C GLN A 220 19.72 -10.78 8.87
N ASN A 221 18.64 -11.56 8.86
CA ASN A 221 18.66 -13.01 9.04
C ASN A 221 17.91 -13.73 7.91
N THR A 222 18.67 -14.26 6.96
CA THR A 222 18.17 -15.06 5.85
C THR A 222 17.30 -16.24 6.28
N GLN A 223 17.69 -16.96 7.33
CA GLN A 223 16.94 -18.14 7.78
C GLN A 223 15.56 -17.76 8.33
N LEU A 224 15.49 -16.64 9.08
CA LEU A 224 14.24 -16.11 9.57
C LEU A 224 13.34 -15.63 8.42
N VAL A 225 13.91 -14.99 7.40
CA VAL A 225 13.17 -14.60 6.19
C VAL A 225 12.61 -15.84 5.47
N ALA A 226 13.45 -16.84 5.21
CA ALA A 226 13.02 -18.09 4.56
C ALA A 226 11.88 -18.77 5.32
N SER A 227 12.03 -18.95 6.63
CA SER A 227 10.97 -19.57 7.47
C SER A 227 9.66 -18.78 7.47
N LYS A 228 9.71 -17.43 7.41
CA LYS A 228 8.51 -16.60 7.30
C LYS A 228 7.82 -16.78 5.94
N ILE A 229 8.59 -16.82 4.85
CA ILE A 229 8.05 -17.07 3.51
C ILE A 229 7.40 -18.46 3.47
N GLU A 230 8.05 -19.49 4.02
CA GLU A 230 7.51 -20.86 4.06
C GLU A 230 6.21 -20.94 4.85
N LYS A 231 6.20 -20.41 6.07
CA LYS A 231 5.10 -20.56 7.03
C LYS A 231 3.91 -19.66 6.73
N TYR A 232 4.16 -18.41 6.35
CA TYR A 232 3.11 -17.40 6.24
C TYR A 232 2.81 -16.99 4.80
N LYS A 233 3.63 -17.41 3.83
CA LYS A 233 3.51 -16.96 2.43
C LYS A 233 3.45 -15.44 2.32
N SER A 234 4.23 -14.76 3.15
CA SER A 234 4.28 -13.30 3.21
C SER A 234 5.70 -12.81 3.44
N LEU A 235 6.01 -11.63 2.94
CA LEU A 235 7.28 -10.94 3.17
C LEU A 235 7.00 -9.49 3.57
N TYR A 236 7.69 -9.03 4.61
CA TYR A 236 7.65 -7.65 5.05
C TYR A 236 9.04 -7.06 4.95
N LEU A 237 9.19 -5.98 4.18
CA LEU A 237 10.43 -5.26 3.94
C LEU A 237 10.38 -3.93 4.69
N THR A 238 11.52 -3.52 5.23
CA THR A 238 11.68 -2.24 5.91
C THR A 238 13.10 -1.73 5.75
N TRP A 239 13.25 -0.42 5.60
CA TRP A 239 14.55 0.24 5.47
C TRP A 239 14.58 1.46 6.41
N ASN A 240 14.98 1.24 7.66
CA ASN A 240 15.04 2.24 8.75
C ASN A 240 16.47 2.59 9.15
#